data_AF-A0A3D2JXX0-F1
#
_entry.id   AF-A0A3D2JXX0-F1
#
_cell.length_a   1.000
_cell.length_b   1.000
_cell.length_c   1.000
_cell.angle_alpha   90.00
_cell.angle_beta   90.00
_cell.angle_gamma   90.00
#
_symmetry.space_group_name_H-M   'P 1'
#
loop_
_entity.id
_entity.type
_entity.pdbx_description
1 polymer ?
#
loop_
_entity_poly.entity_id
_entity_poly.type
_entity_poly.pdbx_seq_one_letter_code
_entity_poly.pdbx_strand_id
1 'polypeptide(L)'
;MTRRIHSLLLLACLLVLNTGIAPRAAAQSSEPVPTPFSTNVQTEWLHEVLPLAETFGDKQGEPAAWPGYRTNPHSRQRELIGYAFLSADVPPVEPGYSAPIDMLVGVDADFKLTGVK
;
A
#
# COMPACT_ATOMS: atom_id res chain seq x y z
N MET A 1 52.62 16.05 -39.60
CA MET A 1 51.99 14.71 -39.39
C MET A 1 51.50 14.50 -37.96
N THR A 2 52.23 15.00 -36.95
CA THR A 2 51.93 14.87 -35.51
C THR A 2 50.58 15.43 -35.05
N ARG A 3 50.15 16.61 -35.52
CA ARG A 3 48.87 17.23 -35.08
C ARG A 3 47.61 16.43 -35.45
N ARG A 4 47.59 15.76 -36.62
CA ARG A 4 46.48 14.90 -37.04
C ARG A 4 46.38 13.63 -36.21
N ILE A 5 47.52 13.08 -35.81
CA ILE A 5 47.62 11.90 -34.95
C ILE A 5 47.10 12.22 -33.54
N HIS A 6 47.44 13.38 -32.99
CA HIS A 6 46.94 13.80 -31.68
C HIS A 6 45.42 14.05 -31.69
N SER A 7 44.88 14.64 -32.76
CA SER A 7 43.43 14.81 -32.94
C SER A 7 42.68 13.47 -33.03
N LEU A 8 43.22 12.50 -33.77
CA LEU A 8 42.65 11.16 -33.87
C LEU A 8 42.70 10.42 -32.52
N LEU A 9 43.79 10.58 -31.76
CA LEU A 9 43.95 9.95 -30.45
C LEU A 9 42.98 10.55 -29.40
N LEU A 10 42.78 11.87 -29.42
CA LEU A 10 41.82 12.56 -28.56
C LEU A 10 40.37 12.17 -28.88
N LEU A 11 40.03 12.06 -30.16
CA LEU A 11 38.69 11.65 -30.60
C LEU A 11 38.39 10.19 -30.22
N ALA A 12 39.37 9.29 -30.36
CA ALA A 12 39.24 7.89 -29.93
C ALA A 12 39.09 7.78 -28.40
N CYS A 13 39.82 8.59 -27.64
CA CYS A 13 39.72 8.62 -26.18
C CYS A 13 38.33 9.09 -25.72
N LEU A 14 37.78 10.13 -26.35
CA LEU A 14 36.41 10.63 -26.10
C LEU A 14 35.33 9.61 -26.44
N LEU A 15 35.54 8.74 -27.44
CA LEU A 15 34.59 7.69 -27.81
C LEU A 15 34.52 6.56 -26.79
N VAL A 16 35.66 6.20 -26.17
CA VAL A 16 35.75 5.13 -25.16
C VAL A 16 35.20 5.57 -23.79
N LEU A 17 35.24 6.88 -23.50
CA LEU A 17 34.65 7.46 -22.28
C LEU A 17 33.11 7.41 -22.25
N ASN A 18 32.45 7.25 -23.42
CA ASN A 18 30.99 7.22 -23.51
C ASN A 18 30.38 5.80 -23.36
N THR A 19 31.20 4.76 -23.31
CA THR A 19 30.76 3.37 -23.06
C THR A 19 30.89 2.99 -21.58
N GLY A 20 30.59 3.92 -20.68
CA GLY A 20 30.33 3.62 -19.29
C GLY A 20 28.99 2.88 -19.16
N ILE A 21 28.93 1.62 -19.62
CA ILE A 21 27.89 0.70 -19.18
C ILE A 21 28.22 0.41 -17.72
N ALA A 22 27.76 1.29 -16.84
CA ALA A 22 27.61 0.91 -15.44
C ALA A 22 26.80 -0.39 -15.46
N PRO A 23 27.23 -1.46 -14.75
CA PRO A 23 26.29 -2.51 -14.47
C PRO A 23 25.11 -1.80 -13.83
N ARG A 24 23.92 -1.88 -14.44
CA ARG A 24 22.68 -1.57 -13.74
C ARG A 24 22.78 -2.44 -12.50
N ALA A 25 23.12 -1.82 -11.35
CA ALA A 25 22.82 -2.41 -10.06
C ALA A 25 21.38 -2.86 -10.24
N ALA A 26 21.16 -4.18 -10.23
CA ALA A 26 19.87 -4.78 -10.54
C ALA A 26 18.84 -3.91 -9.84
N ALA A 27 18.02 -3.20 -10.63
CA ALA A 27 17.11 -2.22 -10.08
C ALA A 27 16.36 -2.96 -8.98
N GLN A 28 16.59 -2.58 -7.72
CA GLN A 28 15.81 -3.09 -6.61
C GLN A 28 14.38 -2.79 -7.04
N SER A 29 13.60 -3.83 -7.31
CA SER A 29 12.26 -3.68 -7.85
C SER A 29 11.53 -2.68 -6.96
N SER A 30 10.92 -1.66 -7.57
CA SER A 30 10.02 -0.75 -6.85
C SER A 30 8.77 -1.45 -6.34
N GLU A 31 8.56 -2.70 -6.75
CA GLU A 31 7.54 -3.60 -6.22
C GLU A 31 7.78 -3.82 -4.73
N PRO A 32 6.83 -3.44 -3.86
CA PRO A 32 6.91 -3.70 -2.43
C PRO A 32 7.12 -5.20 -2.16
N VAL A 33 7.94 -5.52 -1.17
CA VAL A 33 8.04 -6.90 -0.67
C VAL A 33 6.64 -7.31 -0.20
N PRO A 34 6.04 -8.37 -0.77
CA PRO A 34 4.70 -8.79 -0.36
C PRO A 34 4.74 -9.28 1.08
N THR A 35 3.70 -8.98 1.84
CA THR A 35 3.54 -9.53 3.18
C THR A 35 3.10 -11.00 3.08
N PRO A 36 3.34 -11.82 4.11
CA PRO A 36 2.82 -13.19 4.15
C PRO A 36 1.30 -13.24 4.41
N PHE A 37 0.64 -12.10 4.64
CA PHE A 37 -0.77 -12.01 4.98
C PHE A 37 -1.61 -11.70 3.74
N SER A 38 -2.86 -12.18 3.72
CA SER A 38 -3.76 -11.92 2.60
C SER A 38 -4.51 -10.62 2.81
N THR A 39 -4.51 -9.75 1.78
CA THR A 39 -5.38 -8.58 1.69
C THR A 39 -6.74 -8.89 1.04
N ASN A 40 -7.02 -10.16 0.73
CA ASN A 40 -8.34 -10.61 0.32
C ASN A 40 -9.23 -10.80 1.55
N VAL A 41 -9.91 -9.71 1.93
CA VAL A 41 -10.71 -9.65 3.15
C VAL A 41 -12.01 -10.44 2.99
N GLN A 42 -12.24 -11.36 3.92
CA GLN A 42 -13.50 -12.10 4.05
C GLN A 42 -14.48 -11.35 4.95
N THR A 43 -15.79 -11.49 4.70
CA THR A 43 -16.84 -10.80 5.48
C THR A 43 -16.77 -11.12 6.97
N GLU A 44 -16.40 -12.35 7.32
CA GLU A 44 -16.25 -12.78 8.72
C GLU A 44 -15.20 -11.94 9.45
N TRP A 45 -14.11 -11.57 8.76
CA TRP A 45 -13.05 -10.74 9.34
C TRP A 45 -13.52 -9.31 9.57
N LEU A 46 -14.43 -8.80 8.74
CA LEU A 46 -15.06 -7.50 8.96
C LEU A 46 -15.89 -7.50 10.26
N HIS A 47 -16.63 -8.58 10.52
CA HIS A 47 -17.34 -8.75 11.80
C HIS A 47 -16.39 -8.95 12.99
N GLU A 48 -15.20 -9.53 12.80
CA GLU A 48 -14.20 -9.62 13.87
C GLU A 48 -13.67 -8.24 14.30
N VAL A 49 -13.44 -7.33 13.34
CA VAL A 49 -12.88 -6.01 13.64
C VAL A 49 -13.93 -4.95 13.94
N LEU A 50 -15.16 -5.09 13.40
CA LEU A 50 -16.28 -4.17 13.65
C LEU A 50 -17.53 -4.95 14.10
N PRO A 51 -17.52 -5.52 15.32
CA PRO A 51 -18.52 -6.49 15.76
C PRO A 51 -19.93 -5.94 15.96
N LEU A 52 -20.08 -4.62 16.08
CA LEU A 52 -21.39 -3.98 16.21
C LEU A 52 -22.09 -3.78 14.87
N ALA A 53 -21.41 -4.02 13.74
CA ALA A 53 -22.01 -3.95 12.41
C ALA A 53 -22.82 -5.21 12.11
N GLU A 54 -24.04 -5.02 11.62
CA GLU A 54 -24.91 -6.09 11.13
C GLU A 54 -24.67 -6.37 9.64
N THR A 55 -24.32 -5.34 8.87
CA THR A 55 -24.04 -5.43 7.43
C THR A 55 -22.91 -4.50 7.04
N PHE A 56 -22.22 -4.81 5.94
CA PHE A 56 -21.17 -3.98 5.37
C PHE A 56 -21.57 -3.50 3.98
N GLY A 57 -21.15 -2.28 3.63
CA GLY A 57 -21.19 -1.79 2.25
C GLY A 57 -19.94 -2.18 1.47
N ASP A 58 -19.94 -1.85 0.18
CA ASP A 58 -18.74 -2.00 -0.66
C ASP A 58 -17.61 -1.11 -0.18
N LYS A 59 -16.37 -1.51 -0.48
CA LYS A 59 -15.17 -0.72 -0.16
C LYS A 59 -15.17 0.57 -0.97
N GLN A 60 -15.05 1.72 -0.31
CA GLN A 60 -15.20 3.03 -0.93
C GLN A 60 -14.45 4.13 -0.16
N GLY A 61 -14.26 5.29 -0.80
CA GLY A 61 -13.57 6.44 -0.21
C GLY A 61 -12.07 6.48 -0.49
N GLU A 62 -11.41 7.49 0.09
CA GLU A 62 -9.96 7.74 -0.03
C GLU A 62 -9.44 8.19 1.34
N PRO A 63 -8.81 7.31 2.15
CA PRO A 63 -8.50 5.91 1.87
C PRO A 63 -9.74 5.00 1.79
N ALA A 64 -9.63 3.90 1.04
CA ALA A 64 -10.74 2.99 0.82
C ALA A 64 -11.11 2.19 2.09
N ALA A 65 -12.38 2.21 2.49
CA ALA A 65 -12.90 1.53 3.67
C ALA A 65 -14.25 0.86 3.40
N TRP A 66 -14.55 -0.20 4.12
CA TRP A 66 -15.87 -0.83 4.20
C TRP A 66 -16.71 -0.12 5.27
N PRO A 67 -17.82 0.56 4.93
CA PRO A 67 -18.72 1.12 5.92
C PRO A 67 -19.54 0.00 6.59
N GLY A 68 -19.62 0.02 7.92
CA GLY A 68 -20.42 -0.89 8.71
C GLY A 68 -21.74 -0.25 9.14
N TYR A 69 -22.83 -0.98 9.04
CA TYR A 69 -24.17 -0.50 9.36
C TYR A 69 -24.89 -1.38 10.37
N ARG A 70 -25.77 -0.76 11.15
CA ARG A 70 -26.71 -1.42 12.06
C ARG A 70 -28.09 -0.81 11.91
N THR A 71 -29.14 -1.58 12.17
CA THR A 71 -30.50 -1.06 12.27
C THR A 71 -30.70 -0.36 13.60
N ASN A 72 -31.02 0.94 13.59
CA ASN A 72 -31.34 1.66 14.82
C ASN A 72 -32.63 1.09 15.45
N PRO A 73 -32.64 0.71 16.73
CA PRO A 73 -33.79 0.06 17.34
C PRO A 73 -35.01 0.99 17.47
N HIS A 74 -34.80 2.31 17.54
CA HIS A 74 -35.86 3.29 17.70
C HIS A 74 -36.41 3.78 16.36
N SER A 75 -35.54 4.22 15.45
CA SER A 75 -35.97 4.75 14.15
C SER A 75 -36.24 3.67 13.11
N ARG A 76 -35.76 2.43 13.36
CA ARG A 76 -35.78 1.31 12.40
C ARG A 76 -35.04 1.60 11.10
N GLN A 77 -34.24 2.67 11.07
CA GLN A 77 -33.44 3.04 9.91
C GLN A 77 -32.04 2.45 9.99
N ARG A 78 -31.43 2.23 8.82
CA ARG A 78 -30.02 1.85 8.72
C ARG A 78 -29.15 3.03 9.15
N GLU A 79 -28.26 2.78 10.09
CA GLU A 79 -27.33 3.75 10.66
C GLU A 79 -25.89 3.29 10.40
N LEU A 80 -25.02 4.21 9.98
CA LEU A 80 -23.59 3.98 9.89
C LEU A 80 -23.00 3.95 11.30
N ILE A 81 -22.32 2.88 11.67
CA ILE A 81 -21.77 2.69 13.02
C ILE A 81 -20.25 2.66 13.08
N GLY A 82 -19.59 2.66 11.92
CA GLY A 82 -18.13 2.63 11.84
C GLY A 82 -17.62 2.19 10.47
N TYR A 83 -16.33 1.93 10.41
CA TYR A 83 -15.62 1.55 9.20
C TYR A 83 -14.60 0.44 9.50
N ALA A 84 -14.33 -0.39 8.51
CA ALA A 84 -13.17 -1.26 8.49
C ALA A 84 -12.28 -0.91 7.29
N PHE A 85 -10.95 -0.97 7.42
CA PHE A 85 -10.02 -0.65 6.33
C PHE A 85 -8.72 -1.45 6.46
N LEU A 86 -7.97 -1.62 5.37
CA LEU A 86 -6.63 -2.19 5.44
C LEU A 86 -5.60 -1.08 5.64
N SER A 87 -4.59 -1.32 6.49
CA SER A 87 -3.45 -0.40 6.64
C SER A 87 -2.72 -0.17 5.31
N ALA A 88 -2.67 -1.18 4.44
CA ALA A 88 -2.07 -1.10 3.11
C ALA A 88 -2.73 -0.05 2.18
N ASP A 89 -3.98 0.33 2.42
CA ASP A 89 -4.66 1.38 1.63
C ASP A 89 -4.36 2.80 2.17
N VAL A 90 -3.73 2.91 3.34
CA VAL A 90 -3.48 4.19 4.02
C VAL A 90 -1.98 4.51 3.94
N PRO A 91 -1.55 5.46 3.10
CA PRO A 91 -0.15 5.83 3.03
C PRO A 91 0.29 6.66 4.26
N PRO A 92 1.55 6.51 4.72
CA PRO A 92 2.60 5.64 4.18
C PRO A 92 2.50 4.19 4.67
N VAL A 93 2.96 3.24 3.85
CA VAL A 93 3.02 1.82 4.22
C VAL A 93 3.84 1.62 5.49
N GLU A 94 3.26 0.93 6.48
CA GLU A 94 3.92 0.67 7.76
C GLU A 94 5.08 -0.32 7.60
N PRO A 95 6.30 0.04 8.04
CA PRO A 95 7.44 -0.87 8.01
C PRO A 95 7.32 -1.91 9.11
N GLY A 96 7.43 -3.19 8.77
CA GLY A 96 7.70 -4.27 9.72
C GLY A 96 9.18 -4.65 9.77
N TYR A 97 9.52 -5.67 10.55
CA TYR A 97 10.91 -6.12 10.73
C TYR A 97 11.55 -6.63 9.43
N SER A 98 10.80 -7.37 8.61
CA SER A 98 11.30 -7.98 7.37
C SER A 98 10.43 -7.71 6.15
N ALA A 99 9.19 -7.29 6.35
CA ALA A 99 8.20 -6.92 5.34
C ALA A 99 7.20 -5.95 5.98
N PRO A 100 6.36 -5.24 5.20
CA PRO A 100 5.25 -4.46 5.74
C PRO A 100 4.29 -5.29 6.61
N ILE A 101 3.48 -4.59 7.42
CA ILE A 101 2.45 -5.22 8.26
C ILE A 101 1.07 -4.81 7.72
N ASP A 102 0.44 -5.72 7.00
CA ASP A 102 -0.94 -5.54 6.54
C ASP A 102 -1.90 -5.91 7.65
N MET A 103 -2.72 -4.97 8.08
CA MET A 103 -3.71 -5.14 9.13
C MET A 103 -5.09 -4.79 8.60
N LEU A 104 -6.11 -5.55 9.00
CA LEU A 104 -7.49 -5.10 8.91
C LEU A 104 -7.87 -4.41 10.22
N VAL A 105 -8.30 -3.16 10.13
CA VAL A 105 -8.58 -2.30 11.27
C VAL A 105 -10.05 -1.91 11.28
N GLY A 106 -10.72 -2.06 12.41
CA GLY A 106 -12.07 -1.57 12.65
C GLY A 106 -12.07 -0.33 13.53
N VAL A 107 -12.90 0.66 13.18
CA VAL A 107 -13.16 1.85 13.99
C VAL A 107 -14.66 2.15 14.06
N ASP A 108 -15.14 2.67 15.18
CA ASP A 108 -16.51 3.18 15.30
C ASP A 108 -16.71 4.57 14.65
N ALA A 109 -17.92 5.11 14.71
CA ALA A 109 -18.26 6.42 14.16
C ALA A 109 -17.54 7.61 14.85
N ASP A 110 -16.99 7.39 16.06
CA ASP A 110 -16.16 8.36 16.79
C ASP A 110 -14.66 8.10 16.58
N PHE A 111 -14.32 7.25 15.61
CA PHE A 111 -12.97 6.81 15.24
C PHE A 111 -12.20 6.14 16.38
N LYS A 112 -12.90 5.46 17.29
CA LYS A 112 -12.28 4.60 18.30
C LYS A 112 -12.07 3.21 17.73
N LEU A 113 -10.90 2.65 18.02
CA LEU A 113 -10.53 1.31 17.60
C LEU A 113 -11.51 0.28 18.19
N THR A 114 -12.10 -0.55 17.32
CA THR A 114 -13.02 -1.63 17.69
C THR A 114 -12.40 -3.01 17.54
N GLY A 115 -11.37 -3.15 16.70
CA GLY A 115 -10.62 -4.39 16.54
C GLY A 115 -9.51 -4.29 15.50
N VAL A 116 -8.58 -5.25 15.53
CA VAL A 116 -7.48 -5.40 14.57
C VAL A 116 -7.29 -6.89 14.26
N LYS A 117 -7.00 -7.21 13.00
CA LYS A 117 -6.66 -8.56 12.53
C LYS A 117 -5.45 -8.53 11.62
#